data_AF-A0A2Z6D4N7-F1
#
_entry.id   AF-A0A2Z6D4N7-F1
#
_cell.length_a   1.000
_cell.length_b   1.000
_cell.length_c   1.000
_cell.angle_alpha   90.00
_cell.angle_beta   90.00
_cell.angle_gamma   90.00
#
_symmetry.space_group_name_H-M   'P 1'
#
loop_
_entity.id
_entity.type
_entity.pdbx_description
1 polymer ?
#
loop_
_entity_poly.entity_id
_entity_poly.type
_entity_poly.pdbx_seq_one_letter_code
_entity_poly.pdbx_strand_id
1 'polypeptide(L)'
;MPKETNNNCSKAKNQKLRLREPREKKISRKGLKSMRGQPEAYDELKKIVSVSLTPTALAGIDKISRDYKISRSELLERIGRSIIQIKDRDDWANQSQS
;
A
#
# COMPACT_ATOMS: atom_id res chain seq x y z
N MET A 1 -13.25 -46.57 25.76
CA MET A 1 -12.97 -45.12 25.75
C MET A 1 -13.15 -44.60 24.32
N PRO A 2 -14.33 -44.07 23.94
CA PRO A 2 -14.48 -43.42 22.65
C PRO A 2 -13.83 -42.02 22.72
N LYS A 3 -12.98 -41.70 21.74
CA LYS A 3 -12.33 -40.39 21.63
C LYS A 3 -13.35 -39.39 21.09
N GLU A 4 -13.64 -38.35 21.86
CA GLU A 4 -14.42 -37.20 21.40
C GLU A 4 -13.72 -36.57 20.20
N THR A 5 -14.37 -36.60 19.04
CA THR A 5 -13.90 -35.85 17.87
C THR A 5 -14.33 -34.40 18.01
N ASN A 6 -13.36 -33.54 18.28
CA ASN A 6 -13.46 -32.10 18.37
C ASN A 6 -14.24 -31.48 17.20
N ASN A 7 -15.50 -31.13 17.44
CA ASN A 7 -16.23 -30.15 16.65
C ASN A 7 -15.70 -28.78 17.01
N ASN A 8 -14.69 -28.26 16.31
CA ASN A 8 -14.37 -26.83 16.31
C ASN A 8 -13.43 -26.45 15.17
N CYS A 9 -13.98 -25.99 14.05
CA CYS A 9 -13.36 -24.97 13.24
C CYS A 9 -14.43 -24.29 12.37
N SER A 10 -15.19 -23.39 12.99
CA SER A 10 -16.06 -22.45 12.28
C SER A 10 -15.19 -21.53 11.43
N LYS A 11 -14.93 -21.94 10.19
CA LYS A 11 -14.26 -21.11 9.18
C LYS A 11 -15.20 -19.94 8.86
N ALA A 12 -15.02 -18.80 9.52
CA ALA A 12 -15.62 -17.53 9.16
C ALA A 12 -15.05 -17.05 7.81
N LYS A 13 -15.53 -17.65 6.72
CA LYS A 13 -15.22 -17.22 5.35
C LYS A 13 -16.33 -16.30 4.86
N ASN A 14 -16.35 -15.08 5.35
CA ASN A 14 -17.12 -14.02 4.68
C ASN A 14 -16.50 -12.63 4.88
N GLN A 15 -15.19 -12.53 4.69
CA GLN A 15 -14.60 -11.22 4.41
C GLN A 15 -14.92 -10.90 2.95
N LYS A 16 -15.92 -10.05 2.72
CA LYS A 16 -16.26 -9.50 1.40
C LYS A 16 -14.96 -9.12 0.69
N LEU A 17 -14.63 -9.76 -0.43
CA LEU A 17 -13.47 -9.38 -1.24
C LEU A 17 -13.63 -7.90 -1.59
N ARG A 18 -12.76 -7.04 -1.04
CA ARG A 18 -12.76 -5.60 -1.35
C ARG A 18 -12.65 -5.44 -2.87
N LEU A 19 -13.64 -4.80 -3.48
CA LEU A 19 -13.56 -4.44 -4.89
C LEU A 19 -12.43 -3.42 -5.07
N ARG A 20 -11.42 -3.77 -5.87
CA ARG A 20 -10.29 -2.87 -6.15
C ARG A 20 -10.80 -1.59 -6.81
N GLU A 21 -10.37 -0.45 -6.28
CA GLU A 21 -10.68 0.86 -6.85
C GLU A 21 -10.02 0.98 -8.24
N PRO A 22 -10.57 1.76 -9.19
CA PRO A 22 -10.01 1.90 -10.54
C PRO A 22 -8.52 2.29 -10.56
N ARG A 23 -8.07 3.11 -9.61
CA ARG A 23 -6.64 3.49 -9.44
C ARG A 23 -5.71 2.31 -9.06
N GLU A 24 -6.27 1.23 -8.52
CA GLU A 24 -5.54 0.03 -8.11
C GLU A 24 -5.50 -1.02 -9.24
N LYS A 25 -6.26 -0.80 -10.33
CA LYS A 25 -6.33 -1.72 -11.48
C LYS A 25 -5.37 -1.26 -12.58
N LYS A 26 -4.61 -2.21 -13.14
CA LYS A 26 -3.81 -1.96 -14.33
C LYS A 26 -4.73 -1.70 -15.52
N ILE A 27 -4.55 -0.57 -16.20
CA ILE A 27 -5.26 -0.26 -17.44
C ILE A 27 -4.58 -1.03 -18.57
N SER A 28 -5.28 -1.98 -19.20
CA SER A 28 -4.79 -2.65 -20.42
C SER A 28 -4.91 -1.69 -21.60
N ARG A 29 -3.78 -1.37 -22.25
CA ARG A 29 -3.76 -0.57 -23.48
C ARG A 29 -3.51 -1.48 -24.68
N LYS A 30 -4.47 -1.55 -25.61
CA LYS A 30 -4.35 -2.35 -26.84
C LYS A 30 -3.21 -1.77 -27.70
N GLY A 31 -2.31 -2.62 -28.19
CA GLY A 31 -1.18 -2.20 -29.03
C GLY A 31 0.11 -1.83 -28.29
N LEU A 32 0.13 -1.84 -26.95
CA LEU A 32 1.34 -1.63 -26.15
C LEU A 32 1.79 -2.95 -25.50
N LYS A 33 3.07 -3.30 -25.68
CA LYS A 33 3.68 -4.50 -25.07
C LYS A 33 3.67 -4.36 -23.54
N SER A 34 3.34 -5.44 -22.85
CA SER A 34 3.36 -5.47 -21.38
C SER A 34 4.81 -5.36 -20.87
N MET A 35 5.13 -4.28 -20.15
CA MET A 35 6.41 -4.09 -19.45
C MET A 35 6.50 -4.85 -18.12
N ARG A 36 5.70 -5.90 -17.94
CA ARG A 36 5.70 -6.72 -16.72
C ARG A 36 7.07 -7.40 -16.58
N GLY A 37 7.75 -7.13 -15.47
CA GLY A 37 9.10 -7.65 -15.21
C GLY A 37 10.22 -6.83 -15.82
N GLN A 38 9.91 -5.63 -16.33
CA GLN A 38 10.89 -4.61 -16.69
C GLN A 38 10.76 -3.44 -15.71
N PRO A 39 11.87 -2.74 -15.40
CA PRO A 39 11.81 -1.49 -14.62
C PRO A 39 10.91 -0.48 -15.35
N GLU A 40 9.77 -0.12 -14.76
CA GLU A 40 8.79 0.80 -15.37
C GLU A 40 9.04 2.27 -14.97
N ALA A 41 9.52 2.54 -13.76
CA ALA A 41 9.66 3.89 -13.21
C ALA A 41 11.07 4.22 -12.67
N TYR A 42 11.79 3.21 -12.20
CA TYR A 42 13.17 3.31 -11.70
C TYR A 42 13.95 2.13 -12.26
N ASP A 43 15.28 2.22 -12.34
CA ASP A 43 16.17 1.19 -12.91
C ASP A 43 16.17 -0.17 -12.19
N GLU A 44 15.28 -0.35 -11.21
CA GLU A 44 15.16 -1.55 -10.38
C GLU A 44 13.78 -2.20 -10.50
N LEU A 45 13.76 -3.53 -10.39
CA LEU A 45 12.52 -4.30 -10.30
C LEU A 45 11.99 -4.29 -8.86
N LYS A 46 10.73 -3.89 -8.72
CA LYS A 46 10.02 -3.92 -7.44
C LYS A 46 9.93 -5.35 -6.89
N LYS A 47 10.40 -5.55 -5.66
CA LYS A 47 10.25 -6.79 -4.90
C LYS A 47 8.98 -6.76 -4.06
N ILE A 48 8.36 -7.93 -3.86
CA ILE A 48 7.18 -8.05 -2.98
C ILE A 48 7.66 -8.02 -1.53
N VAL A 49 7.21 -7.02 -0.77
CA VAL A 49 7.49 -6.85 0.66
C VAL A 49 6.20 -6.71 1.44
N SER A 50 6.14 -7.29 2.65
CA SER A 50 5.01 -7.16 3.57
C SER A 50 5.35 -6.21 4.70
N VAL A 51 4.47 -5.24 4.99
CA VAL A 51 4.62 -4.29 6.10
C VAL A 51 3.42 -4.42 7.02
N SER A 52 3.68 -4.66 8.31
CA SER A 52 2.67 -4.71 9.35
C SER A 52 2.46 -3.30 9.92
N LEU A 53 1.22 -2.81 9.92
CA LEU A 53 0.88 -1.45 10.36
C LEU A 53 -0.35 -1.46 11.26
N THR A 54 -0.47 -0.47 12.14
CA THR A 54 -1.69 -0.26 12.92
C THR A 54 -2.83 0.24 12.01
N PRO A 55 -4.11 0.00 12.37
CA PRO A 55 -5.24 0.47 11.57
C PRO A 55 -5.26 2.00 11.38
N THR A 56 -4.84 2.75 12.40
CA THR A 56 -4.74 4.20 12.36
C THR A 56 -3.71 4.68 11.35
N ALA A 57 -2.51 4.07 11.35
CA ALA A 57 -1.47 4.39 10.37
C ALA A 57 -1.91 4.06 8.95
N LEU A 58 -2.59 2.92 8.76
CA LEU A 58 -3.12 2.51 7.46
C LEU A 58 -4.14 3.52 6.91
N ALA A 59 -5.05 4.02 7.76
CA ALA A 59 -6.04 5.02 7.37
C ALA A 59 -5.39 6.36 6.94
N GLY A 60 -4.35 6.79 7.66
CA GLY A 60 -3.56 7.98 7.29
C GLY A 60 -2.87 7.81 5.93
N ILE A 61 -2.22 6.67 5.71
CA ILE A 61 -1.57 6.35 4.43
C ILE A 61 -2.60 6.28 3.28
N ASP A 62 -3.77 5.68 3.51
CA ASP A 62 -4.84 5.63 2.50
C ASP A 62 -5.36 7.02 2.13
N LYS A 63 -5.46 7.95 3.10
CA LYS A 63 -5.81 9.35 2.84
C LYS A 63 -4.77 10.03 1.96
N ILE A 64 -3.49 9.98 2.36
CA ILE A 64 -2.38 10.58 1.59
C ILE A 64 -2.32 9.98 0.17
N SER A 65 -2.45 8.65 0.06
CA SER A 65 -2.47 7.96 -1.23
C SER A 65 -3.60 8.45 -2.15
N ARG A 66 -4.78 8.78 -1.61
CA ARG A 66 -5.89 9.35 -2.36
C ARG A 66 -5.62 10.79 -2.79
N ASP A 67 -5.08 11.61 -1.90
CA ASP A 67 -4.75 13.01 -2.16
C ASP A 67 -3.73 13.13 -3.31
N TYR A 68 -2.68 12.30 -3.28
CA TYR A 68 -1.66 12.23 -4.33
C TYR A 68 -2.09 11.43 -5.58
N LYS A 69 -3.27 10.80 -5.57
CA LYS A 69 -3.79 9.94 -6.66
C LYS A 69 -2.83 8.82 -7.09
N ILE A 70 -1.99 8.33 -6.18
CA ILE A 70 -1.03 7.24 -6.41
C ILE A 70 -1.39 6.01 -5.58
N SER A 71 -0.79 4.86 -5.87
CA SER A 71 -0.97 3.66 -5.04
C SER A 71 -0.23 3.78 -3.70
N ARG A 72 -0.66 3.03 -2.67
CA ARG A 72 0.06 2.94 -1.38
C ARG A 72 1.51 2.52 -1.55
N SER A 73 1.76 1.55 -2.43
CA SER A 73 3.10 1.02 -2.69
C SER A 73 4.00 1.99 -3.46
N GLU A 74 3.41 2.91 -4.23
CA GLU A 74 4.12 3.98 -4.92
C GLU A 74 4.46 5.11 -3.96
N LEU A 75 3.52 5.46 -3.07
CA LEU A 75 3.74 6.43 -2.01
C LEU A 75 4.94 6.03 -1.11
N LEU A 76 4.98 4.78 -0.66
CA LEU A 76 6.10 4.28 0.16
C LEU A 76 7.43 4.31 -0.57
N GLU A 77 7.47 4.02 -1.87
CA GLU A 77 8.69 4.12 -2.66
C GLU A 77 9.18 5.56 -2.80
N ARG A 78 8.27 6.51 -3.05
CA ARG A 78 8.64 7.93 -3.14
C ARG A 78 9.16 8.48 -1.82
N ILE A 79 8.62 8.01 -0.70
CA ILE A 79 9.15 8.34 0.64
C ILE A 79 10.55 7.74 0.81
N GLY A 80 10.72 6.44 0.51
CA GLY A 80 12.02 5.75 0.66
C GLY A 80 13.11 6.27 -0.27
N ARG A 81 12.75 6.81 -1.43
CA ARG A 81 13.66 7.48 -2.38
C ARG A 81 13.82 8.98 -2.10
N SER A 82 13.25 9.49 -1.00
CA SER A 82 13.29 10.91 -0.61
C SER A 82 12.67 11.89 -1.63
N ILE A 83 11.83 11.41 -2.55
CA ILE A 83 11.04 12.25 -3.48
C ILE A 83 9.94 12.98 -2.71
N ILE A 84 9.33 12.30 -1.72
CA ILE A 84 8.43 12.91 -0.74
C ILE A 84 9.21 13.04 0.56
N GLN A 85 9.44 14.28 0.98
CA GLN A 85 10.13 14.57 2.24
C GLN A 85 9.17 14.39 3.41
N ILE A 86 9.60 13.59 4.40
CA ILE A 86 9.00 13.58 5.72
C ILE A 86 9.62 14.76 6.47
N LYS A 87 8.77 15.69 6.91
CA LYS A 87 9.19 16.75 7.81
C LYS A 87 8.84 16.34 9.23
N ASP A 88 9.76 16.56 10.15
CA ASP A 88 9.47 16.38 11.55
C ASP A 88 8.61 17.54 12.04
N ARG A 89 7.77 17.26 13.04
CA ARG A 89 6.84 18.26 13.57
C ARG A 89 7.56 19.48 14.15
N ASP A 90 8.81 19.31 14.58
CA ASP A 90 9.63 20.37 15.18
C ASP A 90 10.11 21.42 14.16
N ASP A 91 10.12 21.09 12.86
CA ASP A 91 10.48 22.05 11.80
C ASP A 91 9.44 23.15 11.60
N TRP A 92 8.18 22.91 12.01
CA TRP A 92 7.10 23.89 11.92
C TRP A 92 7.27 25.05 12.92
N ALA A 93 7.89 24.80 14.07
CA ALA A 93 8.12 25.81 15.10
C ALA A 93 9.20 26.82 14.67
N ASN A 94 10.22 26.37 13.96
CA ASN A 94 11.37 27.19 13.56
C ASN A 94 11.11 28.05 12.31
N GLN A 95 10.13 27.70 11.48
CA GLN A 95 9.74 28.51 10.31
C GLN A 95 8.78 29.65 10.64
N SER A 96 8.14 29.63 11.80
CA SER A 96 7.19 30.68 12.22
C SER A 96 7.86 31.83 13.01
N GLN A 97 9.18 31.78 13.19
CA GLN A 97 9.97 32.78 13.93
C GLN A 97 11.06 33.48 13.08
N SER A 98 11.06 33.30 11.76
CA SER A 98 11.96 34.03 10.83
C SER A 98 11.17 34.94 9.90
#